data_AF-A0A516PV81-F1
#
_entry.id   AF-A0A516PV81-F1
#
_cell.length_a   1.000
_cell.length_b   1.000
_cell.length_c   1.000
_cell.angle_alpha   90.00
_cell.angle_beta   90.00
_cell.angle_gamma   90.00
#
_symmetry.space_group_name_H-M   'P 1'
#
loop_
_entity.id
_entity.type
_entity.pdbx_description
1 polymer ?
#
loop_
_entity_poly.entity_id
_entity_poly.type
_entity_poly.pdbx_seq_one_letter_code
_entity_poly.pdbx_strand_id
1 'polypeptide(L)'
;MSAPNRIREPWVLIVIFGVTALFGVWVMIVAVIDGHHAGGLALAAVFMVVLVGCGGVGLYVGIRRLSWKRTYRKVTGRNPW
;
A
#
# COMPACT_ATOMS: atom_id res chain seq x y z
N MET A 1 -21.28 21.74 7.70
CA MET A 1 -20.00 21.33 8.32
C MET A 1 -19.81 19.84 8.09
N SER A 2 -19.18 19.47 6.98
CA SER A 2 -18.90 18.07 6.62
C SER A 2 -17.84 17.50 7.56
N ALA A 3 -18.14 16.40 8.24
CA ALA A 3 -17.27 15.74 9.20
C ALA A 3 -15.84 15.60 8.63
N PRO A 4 -14.79 16.05 9.35
CA PRO A 4 -13.43 15.97 8.84
C PRO A 4 -13.06 14.50 8.72
N ASN A 5 -12.90 14.03 7.47
CA ASN A 5 -12.21 12.82 7.03
C ASN A 5 -11.63 11.99 8.18
N ARG A 6 -12.49 11.22 8.86
CA ARG A 6 -12.07 10.27 9.89
C ARG A 6 -11.25 9.23 9.15
N ILE A 7 -9.94 9.28 9.33
CA ILE A 7 -9.00 8.31 8.78
C ILE A 7 -9.51 6.92 9.20
N ARG A 8 -10.15 6.24 8.25
CA ARG A 8 -10.73 4.91 8.43
C ARG A 8 -9.55 3.99 8.67
N GLU A 9 -9.53 3.44 9.87
CA GLU A 9 -8.54 2.57 10.50
C GLU A 9 -7.21 2.27 9.78
N PRO A 10 -6.06 2.29 10.49
CA PRO A 10 -4.74 2.07 9.88
C PRO A 10 -4.57 0.73 9.15
N TRP A 11 -5.39 -0.28 9.42
CA TRP A 11 -5.40 -1.54 8.65
C TRP A 11 -5.93 -1.35 7.23
N VAL A 12 -6.87 -0.43 7.00
CA VAL A 12 -7.43 -0.14 5.68
C VAL A 12 -6.34 0.41 4.75
N LEU A 13 -5.46 1.28 5.28
CA LEU A 13 -4.30 1.77 4.53
C LEU A 13 -3.36 0.62 4.13
N ILE A 14 -3.07 -0.30 5.06
CA ILE A 14 -2.24 -1.47 4.77
C ILE A 14 -2.85 -2.31 3.64
N VAL A 15 -4.16 -2.56 3.70
CA VAL A 15 -4.84 -3.38 2.68
C VAL A 15 -4.79 -2.69 1.31
N ILE A 16 -5.16 -1.41 1.24
CA ILE A 16 -5.16 -0.66 -0.03
C ILE A 16 -3.76 -0.64 -0.64
N PHE A 17 -2.75 -0.22 0.12
CA PHE A 17 -1.39 -0.12 -0.39
C PHE A 17 -0.74 -1.49 -0.66
N GLY A 18 -1.12 -2.51 0.10
CA GLY A 18 -0.72 -3.90 -0.16
C GLY A 18 -1.29 -4.42 -1.47
N VAL A 19 -2.59 -4.21 -1.74
CA VAL A 19 -3.22 -4.59 -3.00
C VAL A 19 -2.60 -3.84 -4.18
N THR A 20 -2.32 -2.54 -4.03
CA THR A 20 -1.64 -1.76 -5.07
C THR A 20 -0.24 -2.28 -5.37
N ALA A 21 0.55 -2.62 -4.35
CA ALA A 21 1.87 -3.23 -4.56
C ALA A 21 1.78 -4.56 -5.28
N LEU A 22 0.84 -5.43 -4.88
CA LEU A 22 0.62 -6.73 -5.51
C LEU A 22 0.18 -6.58 -6.97
N PHE A 23 -0.65 -5.59 -7.27
CA PHE A 23 -1.06 -5.28 -8.64
C PHE A 23 0.15 -4.90 -9.52
N GLY A 24 1.09 -4.10 -9.01
CA GLY A 24 2.32 -3.77 -9.72
C GLY A 24 3.18 -4.99 -10.04
N VAL A 25 3.28 -5.95 -9.10
CA VAL A 25 3.98 -7.22 -9.31
C VAL A 25 3.25 -8.07 -10.35
N TRP A 26 1.92 -8.14 -10.29
CA TRP A 26 1.12 -8.89 -11.24
C TRP A 26 1.28 -8.37 -12.68
N VAL A 27 1.26 -7.06 -12.88
CA VAL A 27 1.51 -6.43 -14.20
C VAL A 27 2.87 -6.85 -14.76
N MET A 28 3.92 -6.88 -13.92
CA MET A 28 5.24 -7.35 -14.34
C MET A 28 5.22 -8.83 -14.73
N ILE A 29 4.56 -9.69 -13.95
CA ILE A 29 4.48 -11.13 -14.25
C ILE A 29 3.80 -11.35 -15.61
N VAL A 30 2.67 -10.68 -15.87
CA VAL A 30 1.96 -10.76 -17.16
C VAL A 30 2.87 -10.30 -18.30
N ALA A 31 3.56 -9.17 -18.14
CA ALA A 31 4.46 -8.65 -19.17
C ALA A 31 5.67 -9.57 -19.47
N VAL A 32 6.13 -10.33 -18.47
CA VAL A 32 7.19 -11.33 -18.65
C VAL A 32 6.65 -12.58 -19.37
N ILE A 33 5.41 -13.00 -19.06
CA ILE A 33 4.78 -14.18 -19.66
C ILE A 33 4.38 -13.94 -21.13
N ASP A 34 3.84 -12.76 -21.45
CA ASP A 34 3.29 -12.43 -22.78
C ASP A 34 4.33 -12.28 -23.90
N GLY A 35 5.62 -12.44 -23.58
CA GLY A 35 6.69 -12.43 -24.55
C GLY A 35 7.30 -11.03 -24.74
N HIS A 36 8.63 -11.03 -24.69
CA HIS A 36 9.53 -9.90 -24.48
C HIS A 36 9.53 -8.82 -25.58
N HIS A 37 8.40 -8.16 -25.84
CA HIS A 37 8.42 -6.90 -26.54
C HIS A 37 9.15 -5.88 -25.65
N ALA A 38 10.33 -5.43 -26.08
CA ALA A 38 11.19 -4.53 -25.29
C ALA A 38 10.45 -3.30 -24.74
N GLY A 39 9.48 -2.76 -25.50
CA GLY A 39 8.63 -1.66 -25.05
C GLY A 39 7.63 -2.03 -23.95
N GLY A 40 7.05 -3.25 -23.99
CA GLY A 40 6.11 -3.74 -22.98
C GLY A 40 6.79 -4.00 -21.63
N LEU A 41 7.99 -4.59 -21.66
CA LEU A 41 8.78 -4.83 -20.44
C LEU A 41 9.25 -3.53 -19.79
N ALA A 42 9.70 -2.55 -20.57
CA ALA A 42 10.09 -1.24 -20.04
C ALA A 42 8.91 -0.54 -19.35
N LEU A 43 7.73 -0.57 -19.97
CA LEU A 43 6.52 0.02 -19.39
C LEU A 43 6.09 -0.72 -18.11
N ALA A 44 6.10 -2.05 -18.13
CA ALA A 44 5.77 -2.87 -16.97
C ALA A 44 6.77 -2.66 -15.81
N ALA A 45 8.06 -2.46 -16.10
CA ALA A 45 9.08 -2.12 -15.11
C ALA A 45 8.80 -0.78 -14.44
N VAL A 46 8.44 0.25 -15.21
CA VAL A 46 8.08 1.56 -14.65
C VAL A 46 6.84 1.44 -13.76
N PHE A 47 5.78 0.76 -14.23
CA PHE A 47 4.58 0.54 -13.42
C PHE A 47 4.87 -0.26 -12.15
N MET A 48 5.71 -1.30 -12.23
CA MET A 48 6.11 -2.09 -11.08
C MET A 48 6.82 -1.21 -10.05
N VAL A 49 7.82 -0.42 -10.46
CA VAL A 49 8.59 0.44 -9.55
C VAL A 49 7.68 1.48 -8.88
N VAL A 50 6.79 2.11 -9.64
CA VAL A 50 5.87 3.12 -9.08
C VAL A 50 4.86 2.49 -8.12
N LEU A 51 4.20 1.40 -8.53
CA LEU A 51 3.15 0.76 -7.74
C LEU A 51 3.69 0.06 -6.50
N VAL A 52 4.80 -0.68 -6.63
CA VAL A 52 5.48 -1.32 -5.50
C VAL A 52 6.13 -0.28 -4.61
N GLY A 53 6.73 0.79 -5.17
CA GLY A 53 7.31 1.89 -4.41
C GLY A 53 6.27 2.63 -3.57
N CYS A 54 5.19 3.12 -4.20
CA CYS A 54 4.09 3.78 -3.51
C CYS A 54 3.39 2.84 -2.52
N GLY A 55 3.15 1.59 -2.91
CA GLY A 55 2.56 0.57 -2.06
C GLY A 55 3.43 0.25 -0.84
N GLY A 56 4.74 0.13 -1.01
CA GLY A 56 5.71 -0.11 0.05
C GLY A 56 5.78 1.04 1.06
N VAL A 57 5.82 2.29 0.59
CA VAL A 57 5.78 3.47 1.47
C VAL A 57 4.46 3.54 2.23
N GLY A 58 3.33 3.30 1.57
CA GLY A 58 2.01 3.27 2.19
C GLY A 58 1.86 2.16 3.23
N LEU A 59 2.40 0.97 2.94
CA LEU A 59 2.50 -0.16 3.88
C LEU A 59 3.33 0.21 5.11
N TYR A 60 4.51 0.81 4.92
CA TYR A 60 5.37 1.25 6.02
C TYR A 60 4.64 2.23 6.95
N VAL A 61 3.97 3.23 6.39
CA VAL A 61 3.18 4.20 7.16
C VAL A 61 2.01 3.51 7.88
N GLY A 62 1.30 2.61 7.20
CA GLY A 62 0.20 1.84 7.77
C GLY A 62 0.63 0.99 8.98
N ILE A 63 1.75 0.27 8.85
CA ILE A 63 2.33 -0.56 9.92
C ILE A 63 2.76 0.31 11.11
N ARG A 64 3.45 1.43 10.86
CA ARG A 64 3.84 2.38 11.92
C ARG A 64 2.62 2.92 12.67
N ARG A 65 1.55 3.29 11.96
CA ARG A 65 0.29 3.75 12.57
C ARG A 65 -0.41 2.65 13.38
N LEU A 66 -0.38 1.41 12.91
CA LEU A 66 -0.91 0.25 13.64
C LEU A 66 -0.13 -0.03 14.93
N SER A 67 1.20 0.03 14.86
CA SER A 67 2.07 -0.12 16.02
C SER A 67 1.76 0.98 17.05
N TRP A 68 1.66 2.24 16.61
CA TRP A 68 1.29 3.35 17.48
C TRP A 68 -0.10 3.20 18.09
N LYS A 69 -1.11 2.78 17.31
CA LYS A 69 -2.47 2.48 17.82
C LYS A 69 -2.43 1.42 18.93
N ARG A 70 -1.63 0.35 18.76
CA ARG A 70 -1.47 -0.70 19.78
C ARG A 70 -0.83 -0.15 21.05
N THR A 71 0.24 0.64 20.93
CA THR A 71 0.91 1.26 22.09
C THR A 71 -0.02 2.24 22.80
N TYR A 72 -0.70 3.11 22.07
CA TYR A 72 -1.65 4.06 22.63
C TYR A 72 -2.76 3.35 23.42
N ARG A 73 -3.35 2.29 22.84
CA ARG A 73 -4.40 1.50 23.50
C ARG A 73 -3.89 0.82 24.77
N LYS A 74 -2.64 0.36 24.79
CA LYS A 74 -2.01 -0.21 25.99
C LYS A 74 -1.83 0.81 27.11
N VAL A 75 -1.44 2.04 26.76
CA VAL A 75 -1.14 3.10 27.76
C VAL A 75 -2.42 3.76 28.27
N THR A 76 -3.39 4.05 27.40
CA THR A 76 -4.57 4.86 27.74
C THR A 76 -5.86 4.07 27.89
N GLY A 77 -5.88 2.79 27.49
CA GLY A 77 -7.09 1.96 27.47
C GLY A 77 -8.15 2.39 26.44
N ARG A 78 -7.91 3.47 25.67
CA ARG A 78 -8.86 4.04 24.70
C ARG A 78 -8.38 3.79 23.27
N ASN A 79 -9.34 3.77 22.33
CA ASN A 79 -9.03 3.72 20.90
C ASN A 79 -8.85 5.17 20.39
N PRO A 80 -7.70 5.54 19.80
CA PRO A 80 -7.46 6.89 19.30
C PRO A 80 -8.12 7.18 17.94
N TRP A 81 -8.87 6.23 17.41
CA TRP A 81 -9.56 6.27 16.12
C TRP A 81 -11.06 6.02 16.35
#